data_AF-A0A3Q4GPR2-F1
#
_entry.id   AF-A0A3Q4GPR2-F1
#
_cell.length_a   1.000
_cell.length_b   1.000
_cell.length_c   1.000
_cell.angle_alpha   90.00
_cell.angle_beta   90.00
_cell.angle_gamma   90.00
#
_symmetry.space_group_name_H-M   'P 1'
#
loop_
_entity.id
_entity.type
_entity.pdbx_description
1 polymer ?
#
loop_
_entity_poly.entity_id
_entity_poly.type
_entity_poly.pdbx_seq_one_letter_code
_entity_poly.pdbx_strand_id
1 'polypeptide(L)'
;MKLSCSALVVALLLSQARSFLSPSEDDSFPEEWVLLHVVQGHIGAGNYSYLRLNHDGRIILHMQSLKGDADLYVSDKTLHPSFDTYKLQSATCGQDVVVVPGDFTRKNKPRVRV
;
A
#
# COMPACT_ATOMS: atom_id res chain seq x y z
N MET A 1 0.73 20.76 -49.51
CA MET A 1 1.53 21.17 -48.33
C MET A 1 2.23 19.91 -47.81
N LYS A 2 3.56 19.80 -47.96
CA LYS A 2 4.30 18.58 -47.58
C LYS A 2 4.72 18.70 -46.12
N LEU A 3 4.06 17.96 -45.23
CA LEU A 3 4.54 17.77 -43.86
C LEU A 3 5.85 16.97 -43.93
N SER A 4 6.96 17.62 -43.59
CA SER A 4 8.29 17.02 -43.58
C SER A 4 8.37 15.95 -42.48
N CYS A 5 9.01 14.81 -42.78
CA CYS A 5 9.21 13.70 -41.84
C CYS A 5 9.82 14.14 -40.50
N SER A 6 10.62 15.21 -40.50
CA SER A 6 11.20 15.78 -39.29
C SER A 6 10.15 16.30 -38.30
N ALA A 7 9.02 16.83 -38.78
CA ALA A 7 7.94 17.31 -37.92
C ALA A 7 7.20 16.15 -37.23
N LEU A 8 7.05 15.01 -37.91
CA LEU A 8 6.44 13.79 -37.36
C LEU A 8 7.34 13.15 -36.28
N VAL A 9 8.65 13.14 -36.49
CA VAL A 9 9.61 12.62 -35.50
C VAL A 9 9.64 13.48 -34.24
N VAL A 10 9.63 14.82 -34.38
CA VAL A 10 9.58 15.72 -33.22
C VAL A 10 8.26 15.57 -32.45
N ALA A 11 7.13 15.42 -33.14
CA ALA A 11 5.84 15.17 -32.50
C ALA A 11 5.82 13.83 -31.74
N LEU A 12 6.44 12.78 -32.29
CA LEU A 12 6.58 11.48 -31.62
C LEU A 12 7.51 11.55 -30.39
N LEU A 13 8.60 12.32 -30.46
CA LEU A 13 9.51 12.49 -29.32
C LEU A 13 8.85 13.31 -28.21
N LEU A 14 8.05 14.32 -28.55
CA LEU A 14 7.28 15.11 -27.59
C LEU A 14 6.13 14.30 -26.96
N SER A 15 5.51 13.37 -27.69
CA SER A 15 4.50 12.47 -27.11
C SER A 15 5.12 11.46 -26.15
N GLN A 16 6.30 10.93 -26.45
CA GLN A 16 7.03 10.02 -25.56
C GLN A 16 7.49 10.73 -24.27
N ALA A 17 7.88 12.00 -24.35
CA ALA A 17 8.26 12.79 -23.17
C ALA A 17 7.08 13.09 -22.22
N ARG A 18 5.83 13.13 -22.73
CA ARG A 18 4.63 13.30 -21.88
C ARG A 18 4.40 12.11 -20.96
N SER A 19 4.71 10.90 -21.41
CA SER A 19 4.60 9.69 -20.58
C SER A 19 5.66 9.62 -19.47
N PHE A 20 6.74 10.39 -19.56
CA PHE A 20 7.79 10.48 -18.54
C PHE A 20 7.53 11.58 -17.50
N LEU A 21 6.66 12.53 -17.79
CA LEU A 21 6.32 13.67 -16.93
C LEU A 21 4.96 13.50 -16.23
N SER A 22 4.38 12.31 -16.26
CA SER A 22 3.29 11.98 -15.34
C SER A 22 3.79 12.25 -13.92
N PRO A 23 3.16 13.19 -13.17
CA PRO A 23 3.41 13.29 -11.74
C PRO A 23 3.22 11.90 -11.16
N SER A 24 4.14 11.45 -10.30
CA SER A 24 3.88 10.31 -9.43
C SER A 24 2.50 10.54 -8.85
N GLU A 25 1.61 9.54 -9.00
CA GLU A 25 0.25 9.56 -8.47
C GLU A 25 0.29 10.29 -7.12
N ASP A 26 -0.37 11.43 -7.06
CA ASP A 26 -0.39 12.26 -5.86
C ASP A 26 -0.92 11.36 -4.75
N ASP A 27 -0.02 10.93 -3.85
CA ASP A 27 -0.29 10.04 -2.71
C ASP A 27 -1.06 10.84 -1.63
N SER A 28 -1.97 11.70 -2.08
CA SER A 28 -2.77 12.60 -1.28
C SER A 28 -3.91 11.79 -0.68
N PHE A 29 -3.73 11.45 0.59
CA PHE A 29 -4.78 10.87 1.39
C PHE A 29 -5.97 11.84 1.49
N PRO A 30 -7.22 11.34 1.51
CA PRO A 30 -8.39 12.17 1.76
C PRO A 30 -8.22 13.03 3.01
N GLU A 31 -8.58 14.31 2.96
CA GLU A 31 -8.46 15.25 4.10
C GLU A 31 -9.22 14.78 5.37
N GLU A 32 -10.20 13.90 5.19
CA GLU A 32 -10.98 13.29 6.27
C GLU A 32 -10.20 12.21 7.05
N TRP A 33 -9.04 11.76 6.57
CA TRP A 33 -8.24 10.73 7.24
C TRP A 33 -7.38 11.37 8.33
N VAL A 34 -7.45 10.78 9.52
CA VAL A 34 -6.58 11.15 10.65
C VAL A 34 -5.46 10.13 10.74
N LEU A 35 -4.21 10.60 10.62
CA LEU A 35 -3.05 9.75 10.79
C LEU A 35 -2.94 9.28 12.25
N LEU A 36 -3.06 7.97 12.47
CA LEU A 36 -2.98 7.39 13.81
C LEU A 36 -1.54 7.06 14.21
N HIS A 37 -0.81 6.38 13.33
CA HIS A 37 0.55 5.93 13.62
C HIS A 37 1.32 5.60 12.35
N VAL A 38 2.65 5.84 12.38
CA VAL A 38 3.59 5.45 11.31
C VAL A 38 4.68 4.59 11.93
N VAL A 39 4.95 3.45 11.30
CA VAL A 39 6.05 2.56 11.65
C VAL A 39 6.94 2.38 10.45
N GLN A 40 8.25 2.57 10.63
CA GLN A 40 9.24 2.34 9.62
C GLN A 40 10.24 1.28 10.12
N GLY A 41 10.61 0.34 9.25
CA GLY A 41 11.51 -0.74 9.61
C GLY A 41 11.96 -1.55 8.41
N HIS A 42 12.81 -2.55 8.68
CA HIS A 42 13.29 -3.51 7.69
C HIS A 42 12.95 -4.93 8.15
N ILE A 43 12.48 -5.75 7.22
CA ILE A 43 12.11 -7.14 7.48
C ILE A 43 12.92 -8.01 6.51
N GLY A 44 13.73 -8.91 7.06
CA GLY A 44 14.50 -9.86 6.26
C GLY A 44 13.62 -10.98 5.72
N ALA A 45 14.06 -11.63 4.64
CA ALA A 45 13.35 -12.78 4.07
C ALA A 45 13.14 -13.89 5.12
N GLY A 46 11.91 -14.42 5.20
CA GLY A 46 11.51 -15.44 6.18
C GLY A 46 11.28 -14.92 7.61
N ASN A 47 11.51 -13.62 7.86
CA ASN A 47 11.16 -12.97 9.12
C ASN A 47 9.88 -12.14 8.95
N TYR A 48 9.25 -11.82 10.08
CA TYR A 48 7.97 -11.12 10.11
C TYR A 48 7.91 -10.14 11.27
N SER A 49 7.21 -9.03 11.08
CA SER A 49 6.90 -8.07 12.14
C SER A 49 5.42 -8.12 12.49
N TYR A 50 5.11 -8.00 13.78
CA TYR A 50 3.73 -8.08 14.28
C TYR A 50 3.31 -6.81 15.00
N LEU A 51 2.23 -6.20 14.53
CA LEU A 51 1.67 -4.95 15.07
C LEU A 51 0.31 -5.22 15.71
N ARG A 52 -0.05 -4.42 16.72
CA ARG A 52 -1.34 -4.50 17.41
C ARG A 52 -2.19 -3.30 17.05
N LEU A 53 -3.40 -3.52 16.53
CA LEU A 53 -4.35 -2.44 16.31
C LEU A 53 -5.09 -2.13 17.61
N ASN A 54 -4.82 -0.95 18.16
CA ASN A 54 -5.36 -0.52 19.46
C ASN A 54 -6.50 0.50 19.34
N HIS A 55 -6.63 1.20 18.21
CA HIS A 55 -7.69 2.19 18.00
C HIS A 55 -9.02 1.50 17.72
N ASP A 56 -10.14 2.14 18.01
CA ASP A 56 -11.48 1.66 17.65
C ASP A 56 -11.94 2.29 16.32
N GLY A 57 -13.07 1.81 15.78
CA GLY A 57 -13.64 2.32 14.53
C GLY A 57 -12.99 1.73 13.27
N ARG A 58 -13.29 2.32 12.11
CA ARG A 58 -12.69 1.93 10.83
C ARG A 58 -11.25 2.40 10.78
N ILE A 59 -10.32 1.50 10.47
CA ILE A 59 -8.89 1.82 10.34
C ILE A 59 -8.44 1.45 8.94
N ILE A 60 -7.59 2.26 8.35
CA ILE A 60 -6.96 1.99 7.06
C ILE A 60 -5.49 1.77 7.32
N LEU A 61 -4.99 0.61 6.92
CA LEU A 61 -3.57 0.29 6.92
C LEU A 61 -3.04 0.60 5.53
N HIS A 62 -2.02 1.45 5.47
CA HIS A 62 -1.32 1.82 4.26
C HIS A 62 0.15 1.49 4.45
N MET A 63 0.71 0.62 3.61
CA MET A 63 2.10 0.21 3.70
C MET A 63 2.78 0.35 2.35
N GLN A 64 3.87 1.11 2.33
CA GLN A 64 4.68 1.29 1.14
C GLN A 64 5.98 0.49 1.28
N SER A 65 6.19 -0.46 0.37
CA SER A 65 7.44 -1.21 0.29
C SER A 65 8.53 -0.34 -0.35
N LEU A 66 9.49 0.14 0.44
CA LEU A 66 10.62 0.94 -0.08
C LEU A 66 11.60 0.09 -0.92
N LYS A 67 11.75 -1.19 -0.57
CA LYS A 67 12.57 -2.16 -1.29
C LYS A 67 12.05 -3.57 -1.02
N GLY A 68 11.96 -4.37 -2.08
CA GLY A 68 11.37 -5.71 -2.00
C GLY A 68 9.84 -5.66 -2.11
N ASP A 69 9.19 -6.71 -1.63
CA ASP A 69 7.74 -6.89 -1.68
C ASP A 69 7.28 -7.46 -0.34
N ALA A 70 6.74 -6.60 0.52
CA ALA A 70 6.20 -7.00 1.81
C ALA A 70 4.68 -7.10 1.71
N ASP A 71 4.09 -8.08 2.38
CA ASP A 71 2.64 -8.30 2.36
C ASP A 71 2.03 -7.91 3.71
N LEU A 72 0.74 -7.58 3.73
CA LEU A 72 -0.04 -7.36 4.96
C LEU A 72 -1.03 -8.49 5.20
N TYR A 73 -1.02 -9.06 6.41
CA TYR A 73 -2.03 -10.03 6.87
C TYR A 73 -2.62 -9.61 8.21
N VAL A 74 -3.95 -9.56 8.33
CA VAL A 74 -4.66 -9.12 9.55
C VAL A 74 -5.56 -10.21 10.11
N SER A 75 -5.52 -10.42 11.43
CA SER A 75 -6.42 -11.35 12.13
C SER A 75 -6.92 -10.79 13.46
N ASP A 76 -8.18 -11.06 13.78
CA ASP A 76 -8.78 -10.88 15.11
C ASP A 76 -8.77 -12.16 15.97
N LYS A 77 -8.38 -13.31 15.40
CA LYS A 77 -8.46 -14.63 16.05
C LYS A 77 -7.11 -15.13 16.56
N THR A 78 -6.01 -14.75 15.93
CA THR A 78 -4.65 -15.21 16.27
C THR A 78 -3.72 -14.05 16.57
N LEU A 79 -2.74 -14.31 17.43
CA LEU A 79 -1.64 -13.38 17.69
C LEU A 79 -0.56 -13.39 16.58
N HIS A 80 -0.57 -14.43 15.73
CA HIS A 80 0.40 -14.63 14.67
C HIS A 80 -0.32 -14.96 13.37
N PRO A 81 -0.83 -13.94 12.65
CA PRO A 81 -1.36 -14.14 11.29
C PRO A 81 -0.30 -14.76 10.37
N SER A 82 -0.76 -15.48 9.36
CA SER A 82 0.11 -16.04 8.31
C SER A 82 -0.57 -15.98 6.96
N PHE A 83 0.16 -16.35 5.91
CA PHE A 83 -0.36 -16.48 4.55
C PHE A 83 -1.49 -17.51 4.42
N ASP A 84 -1.61 -18.45 5.37
CA ASP A 84 -2.72 -19.42 5.42
C ASP A 84 -3.81 -19.01 6.44
N THR A 85 -3.47 -18.20 7.43
CA THR A 85 -4.36 -17.87 8.56
C THR A 85 -4.47 -16.36 8.73
N TYR A 86 -5.43 -15.78 8.01
CA TYR A 86 -5.77 -14.36 8.05
C TYR A 86 -7.28 -14.17 7.90
N LYS A 87 -7.74 -12.95 8.15
CA LYS A 87 -9.11 -12.50 7.90
C LYS A 87 -9.17 -11.43 6.82
N LEU A 88 -8.15 -10.55 6.77
CA LEU A 88 -7.95 -9.55 5.72
C LEU A 88 -6.49 -9.61 5.27
N GLN A 89 -6.23 -9.29 4.01
CA GLN A 89 -4.87 -9.23 3.49
C GLN A 89 -4.74 -8.22 2.35
N SER A 90 -3.50 -7.82 2.08
CA SER A 90 -3.05 -7.23 0.81
C SER A 90 -1.66 -7.81 0.54
N ALA A 91 -1.47 -8.41 -0.62
CA ALA A 91 -0.22 -9.07 -1.02
C ALA A 91 0.06 -8.73 -2.49
N THR A 92 0.32 -7.44 -2.74
CA THR A 92 0.49 -6.89 -4.08
C THR A 92 1.91 -6.38 -4.25
N CYS A 93 2.48 -6.46 -5.46
CA CYS A 93 3.83 -5.99 -5.73
C CYS A 93 3.97 -4.45 -5.80
N GLY A 94 3.14 -3.73 -5.05
CA GLY A 94 2.94 -2.28 -5.13
C GLY A 94 2.50 -1.70 -3.78
N GLN A 95 1.46 -0.87 -3.82
CA GLN A 95 0.93 -0.22 -2.62
C GLN A 95 -0.07 -1.15 -1.91
N ASP A 96 0.25 -1.60 -0.70
CA ASP A 96 -0.64 -2.45 0.07
C ASP A 96 -1.55 -1.63 0.98
N VAL A 97 -2.86 -1.86 0.82
CA VAL A 97 -3.91 -1.17 1.57
C VAL A 97 -4.90 -2.18 2.12
N VAL A 98 -5.11 -2.15 3.43
CA VAL A 98 -6.12 -2.98 4.11
C VAL A 98 -7.07 -2.09 4.90
N VAL A 99 -8.36 -2.15 4.56
CA VAL A 99 -9.42 -1.51 5.33
C VAL A 99 -9.90 -2.47 6.41
N VAL A 100 -9.65 -2.13 7.67
CA VAL A 100 -10.17 -2.85 8.84
C VAL A 100 -11.51 -2.22 9.24
N PRO A 101 -12.64 -2.95 9.09
CA PRO A 101 -13.97 -2.45 9.43
C PRO A 101 -14.11 -2.05 10.91
N GLY A 102 -15.09 -1.20 11.22
CA GLY A 102 -15.37 -0.78 12.61
C GLY A 102 -15.93 -1.90 13.49
N ASP A 103 -16.64 -2.84 12.91
CA ASP A 103 -17.20 -4.05 13.54
C ASP A 103 -16.18 -5.20 13.63
N PHE A 104 -14.94 -4.99 13.15
CA PHE A 104 -13.85 -5.94 13.30
C PHE A 104 -13.60 -6.20 14.79
N THR A 105 -13.64 -7.46 15.25
CA THR A 105 -13.64 -7.75 16.69
C THR A 105 -12.32 -7.34 17.34
N ARG A 106 -12.39 -6.41 18.31
CA ARG A 106 -11.19 -5.88 19.00
C ARG A 106 -10.93 -6.47 20.39
N LYS A 107 -11.72 -7.45 20.84
CA LYS A 107 -11.55 -8.07 22.18
C LYS A 107 -10.14 -8.61 22.42
N ASN A 108 -9.54 -9.26 21.42
CA ASN A 108 -8.16 -9.75 21.49
C ASN A 108 -7.12 -8.76 20.93
N LYS A 109 -7.60 -7.61 20.44
CA LYS A 109 -6.92 -6.61 19.60
C LYS A 109 -6.29 -7.22 18.34
N PRO A 110 -6.73 -6.80 17.14
CA PRO A 110 -6.26 -7.38 15.89
C PRO A 110 -4.74 -7.33 15.77
N ARG A 111 -4.18 -8.40 15.21
CA ARG A 111 -2.78 -8.46 14.82
C ARG A 111 -2.63 -8.27 13.34
N VAL A 112 -1.65 -7.45 12.99
CA VAL A 112 -1.17 -7.29 11.63
C VAL A 112 0.20 -7.94 11.57
N ARG A 113 0.42 -8.78 10.57
CA ARG A 113 1.72 -9.25 10.16
C ARG A 113 2.14 -8.50 8.91
N VAL A 114 3.39 -8.05 8.93
CA VAL A 114 4.17 -7.69 7.75
C VAL A 114 5.21 -8.79 7.55
#